data_AF-A0A9D6AEY9-F1
#
_entry.id   AF-A0A9D6AEY9-F1
#
_cell.length_a   1.000
_cell.length_b   1.000
_cell.length_c   1.000
_cell.angle_alpha   90.00
_cell.angle_beta   90.00
_cell.angle_gamma   90.00
#
_symmetry.space_group_name_H-M   'P 1'
#
loop_
_entity.id
_entity.type
_entity.pdbx_description
1 polymer ?
#
loop_
_entity_poly.entity_id
_entity_poly.type
_entity_poly.pdbx_seq_one_letter_code
_entity_poly.pdbx_strand_id
1 'polypeptide(L)' 'VGGATAAENLIVIRCHPGTASAVAFALDDVELDHVVGTVAGDDTVLMIVDKTEHAADVVRIITQLGNVESVL' A
#
# COMPACT_ATOMS: atom_id res chain seq x y z
N VAL A 1 1.30 8.49 -3.16
CA VAL A 1 2.08 7.49 -2.39
C VAL A 1 3.56 7.76 -2.65
N GLY A 2 4.39 7.84 -1.61
CA GLY A 2 5.82 8.17 -1.70
C GLY A 2 6.76 6.98 -1.95
N GLY A 3 6.21 5.75 -2.03
CA GLY A 3 6.94 4.52 -2.29
C GLY A 3 6.38 3.33 -1.50
N ALA A 4 6.68 2.12 -1.93
CA ALA A 4 6.33 0.89 -1.22
C ALA A 4 7.53 -0.07 -1.17
N THR A 5 7.79 -0.66 0.00
CA THR A 5 8.89 -1.60 0.23
C THR A 5 8.39 -2.83 0.97
N ALA A 6 8.78 -4.01 0.52
CA ALA A 6 8.44 -5.26 1.18
C ALA A 6 9.53 -5.72 2.17
N ALA A 7 9.09 -6.30 3.28
CA ALA A 7 9.85 -7.12 4.20
C ALA A 7 9.07 -8.45 4.35
N GLU A 8 9.46 -9.44 3.55
CA GLU A 8 8.67 -10.66 3.35
C GLU A 8 7.23 -10.34 2.94
N ASN A 9 6.22 -10.76 3.71
CA ASN A 9 4.81 -10.54 3.44
C ASN A 9 4.25 -9.22 4.04
N LEU A 10 5.12 -8.38 4.60
CA LEU A 10 4.76 -7.06 5.11
C LEU A 10 5.21 -6.00 4.11
N ILE A 11 4.32 -5.09 3.75
CA ILE A 11 4.60 -3.98 2.83
C ILE A 11 4.42 -2.67 3.57
N VAL A 12 5.47 -1.86 3.58
CA VAL A 12 5.46 -0.50 4.12
C VAL A 12 5.23 0.47 2.98
N ILE A 13 4.14 1.23 3.04
CA ILE A 13 3.74 2.21 2.04
C ILE A 13 3.89 3.60 2.64
N ARG A 14 4.76 4.43 2.05
CA ARG A 14 4.98 5.81 2.50
C ARG A 14 3.91 6.72 1.90
N CYS A 15 3.38 7.62 2.71
CA CYS A 15 2.32 8.56 2.37
C CYS A 15 2.79 9.99 2.61
N HIS A 16 2.01 10.97 2.15
CA HIS A 16 2.21 12.34 2.61
C HIS A 16 1.78 12.46 4.09
N PRO A 17 2.33 13.40 4.87
CA PRO A 17 1.92 13.61 6.26
C PRO A 17 0.40 13.74 6.40
N GLY A 18 -0.19 13.03 7.36
CA GLY A 18 -1.64 13.04 7.62
C GLY A 18 -2.53 12.32 6.59
N THR A 19 -1.96 11.64 5.59
CA THR A 19 -2.75 11.01 4.50
C THR A 19 -2.87 9.50 4.60
N ALA A 20 -2.19 8.84 5.53
CA ALA A 20 -2.15 7.37 5.57
C ALA A 20 -3.54 6.72 5.67
N SER A 21 -4.46 7.28 6.46
CA SER A 21 -5.84 6.74 6.57
C SER A 21 -6.61 6.82 5.25
N ALA A 22 -6.46 7.90 4.48
CA ALA A 22 -7.11 8.04 3.18
C ALA A 22 -6.52 7.06 2.15
N VAL A 23 -5.19 6.85 2.21
CA VAL A 23 -4.51 5.84 1.38
C VAL A 23 -4.98 4.44 1.75
N ALA A 24 -5.02 4.07 3.03
CA ALA A 24 -5.48 2.77 3.48
C ALA A 24 -6.93 2.49 3.02
N PHE A 25 -7.82 3.46 3.19
CA PHE A 25 -9.20 3.37 2.71
C PHE A 25 -9.28 3.09 1.20
N ALA A 26 -8.52 3.84 0.40
CA ALA A 26 -8.49 3.64 -1.05
C ALA A 26 -7.89 2.27 -1.44
N LEU A 27 -6.92 1.75 -0.68
CA LEU A 27 -6.33 0.43 -0.93
C LEU A 27 -7.27 -0.71 -0.57
N ASP A 28 -8.01 -0.57 0.53
CA ASP A 28 -9.00 -1.56 0.96
C ASP A 28 -10.20 -1.61 -0.02
N ASP A 29 -10.62 -0.47 -0.58
CA ASP A 29 -11.74 -0.38 -1.54
C ASP A 29 -11.46 -1.05 -2.89
N VAL A 30 -10.19 -1.15 -3.29
CA VAL A 30 -9.78 -1.76 -4.58
C VAL A 30 -9.79 -3.30 -4.52
N GLU A 31 -9.97 -3.90 -3.35
CA GLU A 31 -10.01 -5.36 -3.15
C GLU A 31 -8.85 -6.09 -3.86
N LEU A 32 -7.62 -5.62 -3.63
CA LEU A 32 -6.43 -6.19 -4.26
C LEU A 32 -6.26 -7.68 -3.91
N ASP A 33 -6.11 -8.52 -4.92
CA ASP A 33 -5.76 -9.93 -4.75
C ASP A 33 -4.53 -10.07 -3.85
N HIS A 34 -4.54 -11.12 -3.02
CA HIS A 34 -3.47 -11.48 -2.08
C HIS A 34 -3.28 -10.55 -0.88
N VAL A 35 -4.01 -9.42 -0.78
CA VAL A 35 -3.96 -8.53 0.38
C VAL A 35 -4.86 -9.08 1.50
N VAL A 36 -4.27 -9.28 2.68
CA VAL A 36 -5.00 -9.67 3.91
C VAL A 36 -5.65 -8.46 4.56
N GLY A 37 -5.00 -7.29 4.49
CA GLY A 37 -5.54 -6.03 4.98
C GLY A 37 -4.46 -4.97 5.23
N THR A 38 -4.90 -3.80 5.70
CA THR A 38 -4.04 -2.64 5.97
C THR A 38 -4.20 -2.08 7.38
N VAL A 39 -3.17 -1.39 7.88
CA VAL A 39 -3.18 -0.59 9.11
C VAL A 39 -2.56 0.78 8.82
N ALA A 40 -3.33 1.84 9.02
CA ALA A 40 -2.88 3.21 8.84
C ALA A 40 -2.20 3.78 10.08
N GLY A 41 -1.07 4.46 9.88
CA GLY A 41 -0.47 5.42 10.81
C GLY A 41 -0.82 6.86 10.41
N ASP A 42 0.16 7.76 10.48
CA ASP A 42 0.02 9.16 10.02
C ASP A 42 0.53 9.35 8.58
N ASP A 43 1.78 8.97 8.34
CA ASP A 43 2.47 9.12 7.05
C ASP A 43 2.85 7.76 6.43
N THR A 44 2.32 6.66 6.97
CA THR A 44 2.68 5.29 6.61
C THR A 44 1.47 4.36 6.71
N VAL A 45 1.33 3.45 5.75
CA VAL A 45 0.40 2.32 5.82
C VAL A 45 1.22 1.04 5.85
N LEU A 46 0.88 0.14 6.79
CA LEU A 46 1.33 -1.25 6.78
C LEU A 46 0.28 -2.08 6.04
N MET A 47 0.70 -2.81 5.02
CA MET A 47 -0.13 -3.75 4.27
C MET A 47 0.42 -5.16 4.47
N ILE A 48 -0.48 -6.12 4.72
CA ILE A 48 -0.13 -7.53 4.91
C ILE A 48 -0.59 -8.30 3.68
N VAL A 49 0.30 -9.08 3.07
CA VAL A 49 -0.04 -10.02 1.99
C VAL A 49 -0.06 -11.46 2.51
N ASP A 50 -0.85 -12.31 1.84
CA ASP A 50 -1.11 -13.70 2.24
C ASP A 50 0.15 -14.59 2.16
N LYS A 51 1.05 -14.34 1.21
CA LYS A 51 2.34 -15.03 1.07
C LYS A 51 3.44 -14.11 0.58
N THR A 52 4.68 -14.40 1.01
CA THR A 52 5.89 -13.67 0.61
C THR A 52 6.12 -13.63 -0.90
N GLU A 53 5.74 -14.68 -1.64
CA GLU A 53 5.90 -14.74 -3.10
C GLU A 53 5.03 -13.71 -3.86
N HIS A 54 3.93 -13.25 -3.25
CA HIS A 54 3.02 -12.26 -3.85
C HIS A 54 3.45 -10.82 -3.57
N ALA A 55 4.33 -10.58 -2.59
CA ALA A 55 4.69 -9.24 -2.14
C ALA A 55 5.32 -8.38 -3.25
N ALA A 56 6.16 -8.97 -4.11
CA ALA A 56 6.82 -8.25 -5.19
C ALA A 56 5.82 -7.71 -6.23
N ASP A 57 4.79 -8.49 -6.56
CA ASP A 57 3.75 -8.07 -7.50
C ASP A 57 2.84 -7.00 -6.88
N VAL A 58 2.46 -7.13 -5.62
CA VAL A 58 1.69 -6.12 -4.89
C VAL A 58 2.47 -4.81 -4.80
N VAL A 59 3.76 -4.82 -4.44
CA VAL A 59 4.62 -3.62 -4.41
C VAL A 59 4.65 -2.93 -5.77
N ARG A 60 4.74 -3.69 -6.87
CA ARG A 60 4.71 -3.13 -8.23
C ARG A 60 3.40 -2.40 -8.50
N ILE A 61 2.26 -3.00 -8.16
CA ILE A 61 0.93 -2.39 -8.32
C ILE A 61 0.83 -1.09 -7.51
N ILE A 62 1.19 -1.11 -6.22
CA ILE A 62 1.13 0.08 -5.36
C ILE A 62 2.02 1.21 -5.89
N THR A 63 3.22 0.87 -6.36
CA THR A 63 4.15 1.86 -6.93
C THR A 63 3.59 2.49 -8.21
N GLN A 64 2.88 1.71 -9.04
CA GLN A 64 2.21 2.23 -10.24
C GLN A 64 1.03 3.16 -9.89
N LEU A 65 0.24 2.84 -8.87
CA LEU A 65 -0.84 3.70 -8.38
C LEU A 65 -0.31 5.04 -7.83
N GLY A 66 0.91 5.05 -7.25
CA GLY A 66 1.54 6.27 -6.76
C GLY A 66 2.03 7.24 -7.85
N ASN A 67 2.28 6.73 -9.07
CA ASN A 67 2.80 7.52 -10.20
C ASN A 67 1.70 8.10 -11.09
N VAL A 68 0.43 7.87 -10.76
CA VAL A 68 -0.69 8.55 -11.41
C VAL A 68 -0.80 9.93 -10.77
N GLU A 69 -0.06 10.91 -11.29
CA GLU A 69 -0.35 12.31 -10.95
C GLU A 69 -1.82 12.62 -11.31
N SER A 70 -2.55 13.22 -10.37
CA SER A 70 -3.92 13.73 -10.50
C SER A 70 -5.05 12.74 -10.20
N VAL A 71 -5.26 12.37 -8.94
CA VAL A 71 -6.56 12.54 -8.26
C VAL A 71 -6.27 12.64 -6.77
N LEU A 72 -6.01 13.85 -6.29
CA LEU A 72 -6.39 14.44 -4.99
C LEU A 72 -5.75 15.83 -4.89
#